data_AF-A0A382BBC8-F1
#
_entry.id   AF-A0A382BBC8-F1
#
_cell.length_a   1.000
_cell.length_b   1.000
_cell.length_c   1.000
_cell.angle_alpha   90.00
_cell.angle_beta   90.00
_cell.angle_gamma   90.00
#
_symmetry.space_group_name_H-M   'P 1'
#
loop_
_entity.id
_entity.type
_entity.pdbx_description
1 polymer ?
#
loop_
_entity_poly.entity_id
_entity_poly.type
_entity_poly.pdbx_seq_one_letter_code
_entity_poly.pdbx_strand_id
1 'polypeptide(L)' 'MEVKNDLKPNQDQMEGFLEGDIETPIAMLNLLKFKEKAEYEDGRETNLTGKEAYGIYGNEVQEHLAKVGAETI' A
#
# COMPACT_ATOMS: atom_id res chain seq x y z
N MET A 1 5.51 10.25 20.34
CA MET A 1 5.17 9.11 19.46
C MET A 1 6.34 8.95 18.50
N GLU A 2 6.94 7.77 18.46
CA GLU A 2 8.01 7.44 17.50
C GLU A 2 7.36 6.80 16.27
N VAL A 3 7.63 7.33 15.08
CA VAL A 3 7.07 6.84 13.81
C VAL A 3 8.23 6.57 12.85
N LYS A 4 8.35 5.31 12.42
CA LYS A 4 9.30 4.87 11.40
C LYS A 4 8.54 4.56 10.12
N ASN A 5 9.01 5.11 9.00
CA ASN A 5 8.44 4.80 7.69
C ASN A 5 9.10 3.53 7.15
N ASP A 6 8.31 2.58 6.70
CA ASP A 6 8.76 1.36 6.04
C ASP A 6 7.87 1.10 4.81
N LEU A 7 8.46 0.55 3.74
CA LEU A 7 7.75 0.27 2.48
C LEU A 7 7.14 -1.13 2.44
N LYS A 8 7.64 -2.04 3.28
CA LYS A 8 7.23 -3.45 3.33
C LYS A 8 7.11 -3.87 4.79
N PRO A 9 6.15 -4.75 5.12
CA PRO A 9 6.10 -5.36 6.45
C PRO A 9 7.35 -6.21 6.69
N ASN A 10 7.71 -6.38 7.96
CA ASN A 10 8.71 -7.37 8.39
C ASN A 10 8.09 -8.77 8.52
N GLN A 11 8.93 -9.76 8.86
CA GLN A 11 8.50 -11.15 8.97
C GLN A 11 7.43 -11.34 10.05
N ASP A 12 7.67 -10.87 11.27
CA ASP A 12 6.74 -11.01 12.40
C ASP A 12 5.36 -10.38 12.09
N GLN A 13 5.34 -9.24 11.39
CA GLN A 13 4.10 -8.58 10.95
C GLN A 13 3.33 -9.42 9.93
N MET A 14 4.04 -10.11 9.02
CA MET A 14 3.41 -10.98 8.03
C MET A 14 2.88 -12.26 8.68
N GLU A 15 3.65 -12.86 9.58
CA GLU A 15 3.22 -14.03 10.37
C GLU A 15 1.95 -13.69 11.16
N GLY A 16 1.95 -12.58 11.90
CA GLY A 16 0.77 -12.13 12.65
C GLY A 16 -0.44 -11.76 11.78
N PHE A 17 -0.24 -11.32 10.52
CA PHE A 17 -1.35 -11.07 9.60
C PHE A 17 -2.01 -12.37 9.10
N LEU A 18 -1.22 -13.44 8.99
CA LEU A 18 -1.70 -14.76 8.56
C LEU A 18 -2.29 -15.56 9.74
N GLU A 19 -2.02 -15.15 10.97
CA GLU A 19 -2.63 -15.67 12.19
C GLU A 19 -4.00 -15.01 12.43
N GLY A 20 -5.08 -15.79 12.31
CA GLY A 20 -6.42 -15.29 12.59
C GLY A 20 -7.49 -16.08 11.85
N ASP A 21 -8.75 -15.71 12.07
CA ASP A 21 -9.83 -16.17 11.20
C ASP A 21 -9.90 -15.30 9.94
N ILE A 22 -10.38 -15.92 8.86
CA ILE A 22 -10.56 -15.26 7.55
C ILE A 22 -12.02 -14.84 7.30
N GLU A 23 -12.89 -15.04 8.29
CA GLU A 23 -14.34 -14.82 8.17
C GLU A 23 -14.74 -13.43 8.69
N THR A 24 -13.91 -12.84 9.55
CA THR A 24 -14.13 -11.53 10.15
C THR A 24 -13.53 -10.43 9.28
N PRO A 25 -14.32 -9.39 8.90
CA PRO A 25 -13.78 -8.26 8.16
C PRO A 25 -12.70 -7.51 8.94
N ILE A 26 -11.66 -7.08 8.24
CA ILE A 26 -10.58 -6.25 8.78
C ILE A 26 -10.56 -4.88 8.09
N ALA A 27 -10.21 -3.84 8.85
CA ALA A 27 -9.98 -2.50 8.31
C ALA A 27 -8.47 -2.26 8.10
N MET A 28 -8.07 -2.03 6.86
CA MET A 28 -6.67 -1.78 6.50
C MET A 28 -6.37 -0.27 6.53
N LEU A 29 -5.83 0.23 7.65
CA LEU A 29 -5.47 1.65 7.80
C LEU A 29 -4.16 1.97 7.07
N ASN A 30 -4.21 2.95 6.16
CA ASN A 30 -3.06 3.41 5.40
C ASN A 30 -2.64 4.82 5.86
N LEU A 31 -1.40 4.95 6.36
CA LEU A 31 -0.76 6.24 6.66
C LEU A 31 0.40 6.45 5.69
N LEU A 32 0.17 7.26 4.66
CA LEU A 32 1.08 7.39 3.53
C LEU A 32 1.91 8.67 3.60
N LYS A 33 3.22 8.52 3.40
CA LYS A 33 4.15 9.64 3.19
C LYS A 33 4.74 9.54 1.78
N PHE A 34 4.48 10.53 0.95
CA PHE A 34 4.95 10.56 -0.43
C PHE A 34 6.31 11.26 -0.56
N LYS A 35 7.14 10.78 -1.51
CA LYS A 35 8.32 11.51 -1.97
C LYS A 35 7.90 12.71 -2.81
N GLU A 36 8.75 13.74 -2.86
CA GLU A 36 8.55 14.90 -3.73
C GLU A 36 8.55 14.50 -5.21
N LYS A 37 9.52 13.65 -5.62
CA LYS A 37 9.62 13.06 -6.95
C LYS A 37 9.52 11.53 -6.87
N ALA A 38 8.84 10.91 -7.83
CA ALA A 38 8.76 9.46 -7.94
C ALA A 38 10.11 8.86 -8.36
N GLU A 39 10.39 7.66 -7.86
CA GLU A 39 11.55 6.86 -8.21
C GLU A 39 11.06 5.47 -8.60
N TYR A 40 11.52 4.97 -9.74
CA TYR A 40 11.17 3.64 -10.24
C TYR A 40 12.41 2.75 -10.22
N GLU A 41 12.23 1.50 -9.80
CA GLU A 41 13.34 0.53 -9.67
C GLU A 41 14.02 0.22 -11.00
N ASP A 42 13.29 0.33 -12.12
CA ASP A 42 13.82 0.18 -13.47
C ASP A 42 14.61 1.39 -13.98
N GLY A 43 14.72 2.45 -13.17
CA GLY A 43 15.50 3.64 -13.50
C GLY A 43 14.89 4.51 -14.59
N ARG A 44 13.62 4.32 -14.98
CA ARG A 44 12.97 5.17 -15.99
C ARG A 44 12.94 6.63 -15.52
N GLU A 45 13.20 7.54 -16.45
CA GLU A 45 12.99 8.96 -16.19
C GLU A 45 11.50 9.26 -15.99
N THR A 46 11.20 10.17 -15.07
CA THR A 46 9.83 10.57 -14.75
C THR A 46 9.78 12.01 -14.26
N ASN A 47 8.69 12.69 -14.56
CA ASN A 47 8.35 14.00 -14.00
C ASN A 47 7.26 13.92 -12.93
N LEU A 48 6.82 12.71 -12.58
CA LEU A 48 5.75 12.50 -11.60
C LEU A 48 6.26 12.75 -10.17
N THR A 49 5.40 13.35 -9.37
CA THR A 49 5.53 13.35 -7.91
C THR A 49 5.24 11.97 -7.34
N GLY A 50 5.67 11.71 -6.09
CA GLY A 50 5.33 10.45 -5.42
C GLY A 50 3.82 10.21 -5.27
N LYS A 51 3.04 11.29 -5.12
CA LYS A 51 1.58 11.22 -5.03
C LYS A 51 0.93 10.83 -6.36
N GLU A 52 1.40 11.38 -7.47
CA GLU A 52 0.90 11.03 -8.81
C GLU A 52 1.25 9.59 -9.18
N ALA A 53 2.48 9.16 -8.87
CA ALA A 53 2.88 7.77 -9.04
C ALA A 53 2.01 6.81 -8.21
N TYR A 54 1.69 7.17 -6.96
CA TYR A 54 0.77 6.39 -6.14
C TYR A 54 -0.66 6.38 -6.70
N GLY A 55 -1.11 7.45 -7.34
CA GLY A 55 -2.41 7.51 -8.01
C GLY A 55 -2.54 6.47 -9.14
N ILE A 56 -1.47 6.23 -9.89
CA ILE A 56 -1.44 5.18 -10.93
C ILE A 56 -1.67 3.80 -10.30
N TYR A 57 -0.95 3.50 -9.21
CA TYR A 57 -1.14 2.27 -8.43
C TYR A 57 -2.57 2.16 -7.88
N GLY A 58 -3.08 3.23 -7.25
CA GLY A 58 -4.39 3.25 -6.64
C GLY A 58 -5.51 2.96 -7.62
N ASN A 59 -5.45 3.54 -8.83
CA ASN A 59 -6.45 3.32 -9.88
C ASN A 59 -6.55 1.84 -10.28
N GLU A 60 -5.41 1.17 -10.48
CA GLU A 60 -5.39 -0.26 -10.86
C GLU A 60 -5.86 -1.15 -9.70
N VAL A 61 -5.43 -0.83 -8.47
CA VAL A 61 -5.71 -1.67 -7.28
C VAL A 61 -7.19 -1.73 -6.94
N GLN A 62 -7.97 -0.69 -7.25
CA GLN A 62 -9.42 -0.72 -6.97
C GLN A 62 -10.13 -1.90 -7.62
N GLU A 63 -9.77 -2.25 -8.86
CA GLU A 63 -10.36 -3.41 -9.54
C GLU A 63 -9.94 -4.74 -8.92
N HIS A 64 -8.71 -4.83 -8.41
CA HIS A 64 -8.22 -6.02 -7.72
C HIS A 64 -8.91 -6.23 -6.37
N LEU A 65 -9.10 -5.15 -5.60
CA LEU A 65 -9.81 -5.18 -4.32
C LEU A 65 -11.26 -5.62 -4.50
N ALA A 66 -11.96 -5.08 -5.50
CA ALA A 66 -13.34 -5.45 -5.77
C ALA A 66 -13.52 -6.96 -6.09
N LYS A 67 -12.55 -7.58 -6.78
CA LYS A 67 -12.58 -9.02 -7.12
C LYS A 67 -12.52 -9.94 -5.89
N VAL A 68 -11.98 -9.45 -4.78
CA VAL A 68 -11.86 -10.21 -3.52
C VAL A 68 -12.82 -9.71 -2.44
N GLY A 69 -13.80 -8.88 -2.82
CA GLY A 69 -14.83 -8.36 -1.90
C GLY A 69 -14.34 -7.26 -0.96
N ALA A 70 -13.19 -6.65 -1.24
CA ALA A 70 -12.68 -5.52 -0.45
C ALA A 70 -13.24 -4.19 -0.95
N GLU A 71 -13.49 -3.29 -0.01
CA GLU A 71 -14.02 -1.94 -0.26
C GLU A 71 -13.01 -0.89 0.19
N THR A 72 -12.85 0.17 -0.63
CA THR A 72 -12.07 1.35 -0.23
C THR A 72 -13.02 2.34 0.44
N ILE A 73 -12.77 2.64 1.71
CA ILE A 73 -13.59 3.51 2.57
C ILE A 73 -12.94 4.87 2.80
#